data_AF-A0A317V3H4-F1
#
_entry.id   AF-A0A317V3H4-F1
#
_cell.length_a   1.000
_cell.length_b   1.000
_cell.length_c   1.000
_cell.angle_alpha   90.00
_cell.angle_beta   90.00
_cell.angle_gamma   90.00
#
_symmetry.space_group_name_H-M   'P 1'
#
loop_
_entity.id
_entity.type
_entity.pdbx_description
1 polymer ?
#
loop_
_entity_poly.entity_id
_entity_poly.type
_entity_poly.pdbx_seq_one_letter_code
_entity_poly.pdbx_strand_id
1 'polypeptide(L)'
;MAENPLRSKISEYVIPRIRRSLRVSFAGLAASNQINGITAVSFDVGEYAQLIDNYKPDTAYFIDALQSGSGPNGAPGDIKPSWKWSTALATHLDPPLRTEYRQALSQVNYYMKQHGSRYGFILSDLELVIFRRVDNNGNLQLAPAIPWTRGGTEEEPQLTVLLALWYLGMLAAQDEGPDGWHL
;
A
#
# COMPACT_ATOMS: atom_id res chain seq x y z
N MET A 1 10.14 -15.02 -8.66
CA MET A 1 11.39 -14.25 -8.45
C MET A 1 11.87 -14.39 -6.99
N ALA A 2 13.15 -14.15 -6.66
CA ALA A 2 13.60 -14.08 -5.26
C ALA A 2 13.30 -12.71 -4.63
N GLU A 3 13.33 -12.60 -3.31
CA GLU A 3 12.84 -11.42 -2.58
C GLU A 3 13.65 -10.13 -2.84
N ASN A 4 14.98 -10.18 -2.73
CA ASN A 4 15.82 -9.00 -2.98
C ASN A 4 15.76 -8.50 -4.44
N PRO A 5 15.84 -9.39 -5.46
CA PRO A 5 15.62 -8.98 -6.85
C PRO A 5 14.24 -8.38 -7.09
N LEU A 6 13.18 -8.93 -6.47
CA LEU A 6 11.84 -8.36 -6.57
C LEU A 6 11.81 -6.94 -6.03
N ARG A 7 12.29 -6.72 -4.81
CA ARG A 7 12.35 -5.39 -4.18
C ARG A 7 13.11 -4.40 -5.06
N SER A 8 14.26 -4.80 -5.60
CA SER A 8 15.05 -3.99 -6.53
C SER A 8 14.23 -3.58 -7.77
N LYS A 9 13.48 -4.52 -8.36
CA LYS A 9 12.62 -4.24 -9.52
C LYS A 9 11.44 -3.33 -9.18
N ILE A 10 10.85 -3.47 -8.00
CA ILE A 10 9.82 -2.54 -7.50
C ILE A 10 10.41 -1.14 -7.30
N SER A 11 11.60 -1.02 -6.72
CA SER A 11 12.29 0.26 -6.57
C SER A 11 12.66 0.91 -7.90
N GLU A 12 13.01 0.11 -8.92
CA GLU A 12 13.35 0.60 -10.25
C GLU A 12 12.12 1.05 -11.04
N TYR A 13 11.05 0.24 -11.03
CA TYR A 13 9.93 0.43 -11.95
C TYR A 13 8.66 0.99 -11.31
N VAL A 14 8.43 0.81 -10.02
CA VAL A 14 7.15 1.22 -9.39
C VAL A 14 7.33 2.52 -8.64
N ILE A 15 8.26 2.56 -7.68
CA ILE A 15 8.41 3.68 -6.75
C ILE A 15 8.53 5.04 -7.47
N PRO A 16 9.41 5.23 -8.48
CA PRO A 16 9.56 6.53 -9.13
C PRO A 16 8.30 6.99 -9.86
N ARG A 17 7.51 6.04 -10.39
CA ARG A 17 6.26 6.33 -11.11
C ARG A 17 5.18 6.80 -10.15
N ILE A 18 5.00 6.10 -9.03
CA ILE A 18 4.01 6.47 -8.00
C ILE A 18 4.39 7.80 -7.34
N ARG A 19 5.67 7.99 -6.98
CA ARG A 19 6.14 9.27 -6.43
C ARG A 19 5.87 10.43 -7.38
N ARG A 20 6.20 10.26 -8.66
CA ARG A 20 6.00 11.31 -9.67
C ARG A 20 4.51 11.61 -9.88
N SER A 21 3.66 10.60 -9.97
CA SER A 21 2.22 10.80 -10.18
C SER A 21 1.56 11.48 -8.99
N LEU A 22 1.87 11.08 -7.75
CA LEU A 22 1.38 11.72 -6.53
C LEU A 22 1.81 13.19 -6.47
N ARG A 23 3.10 13.48 -6.68
CA ARG A 23 3.62 14.85 -6.69
C ARG A 23 2.88 15.75 -7.69
N VAL A 24 2.65 15.26 -8.91
CA VAL A 24 1.90 16.01 -9.93
C VAL A 24 0.43 16.19 -9.54
N SER A 25 -0.19 15.16 -8.95
CA SER A 25 -1.59 15.20 -8.53
C SER A 25 -1.81 16.23 -7.42
N PHE A 26 -0.99 16.20 -6.36
CA PHE A 26 -1.10 17.16 -5.27
C PHE A 26 -0.76 18.59 -5.70
N ALA A 27 0.22 18.78 -6.58
CA ALA A 27 0.48 20.10 -7.17
C ALA A 27 -0.74 20.63 -7.96
N GLY A 28 -1.41 19.76 -8.74
CA GLY A 28 -2.63 20.12 -9.46
C GLY A 28 -3.81 20.45 -8.55
N LEU A 29 -4.02 19.67 -7.48
CA LEU A 29 -5.05 19.93 -6.48
C LEU A 29 -4.80 21.25 -5.73
N ALA A 30 -3.56 21.51 -5.34
CA ALA A 30 -3.17 22.78 -4.71
C ALA A 30 -3.42 23.96 -5.65
N ALA A 31 -3.02 23.87 -6.91
CA ALA A 31 -3.25 24.91 -7.92
C ALA A 31 -4.76 25.16 -8.18
N SER A 32 -5.60 24.16 -7.96
CA SER A 32 -7.05 24.23 -8.16
C SER A 32 -7.85 24.56 -6.89
N ASN A 33 -7.18 24.84 -5.76
CA ASN A 33 -7.79 25.05 -4.43
C ASN A 33 -8.64 23.84 -3.94
N GLN A 34 -8.25 22.62 -4.30
CA GLN A 34 -8.93 21.37 -3.93
C GLN A 34 -8.14 20.54 -2.90
N ILE A 35 -7.16 21.15 -2.22
CA ILE A 35 -6.28 20.45 -1.27
C ILE A 35 -6.85 20.40 0.16
N ASN A 36 -7.96 21.09 0.44
CA ASN A 36 -8.56 21.10 1.78
C ASN A 36 -8.99 19.69 2.18
N GLY A 37 -8.56 19.24 3.37
CA GLY A 37 -8.80 17.88 3.88
C GLY A 37 -7.88 16.81 3.27
N ILE A 38 -6.81 17.22 2.57
CA ILE A 38 -5.82 16.33 1.95
C ILE A 38 -4.42 16.76 2.38
N THR A 39 -3.72 15.90 3.12
CA THR A 39 -2.29 16.05 3.39
C THR A 39 -1.49 15.35 2.29
N ALA A 40 -0.68 16.12 1.56
CA ALA A 40 0.14 15.57 0.47
C ALA A 40 1.14 14.52 0.98
N VAL A 41 1.09 13.33 0.37
CA VAL A 41 2.00 12.21 0.67
C VAL A 41 2.92 11.90 -0.51
N SER A 42 4.02 11.23 -0.22
CA SER A 42 4.95 10.65 -1.18
C SER A 42 5.03 9.13 -0.95
N PHE A 43 5.73 8.42 -1.82
CA PHE A 43 5.85 6.96 -1.77
C PHE A 43 7.31 6.51 -1.95
N ASP A 44 7.79 5.67 -1.03
CA ASP A 44 9.13 5.07 -1.06
C ASP A 44 9.20 3.84 -0.12
N VAL A 45 10.41 3.37 0.17
CA VAL A 45 10.71 2.35 1.17
C VAL A 45 10.22 2.75 2.57
N GLY A 46 9.98 1.75 3.42
CA GLY A 46 9.35 1.94 4.72
C GLY A 46 10.05 2.92 5.67
N GLU A 47 11.37 3.10 5.57
CA GLU A 47 12.13 4.00 6.45
C GLU A 47 11.82 5.48 6.28
N TYR A 48 11.08 5.85 5.24
CA TYR A 48 10.60 7.23 5.10
C TYR A 48 9.47 7.56 6.08
N ALA A 49 8.81 6.54 6.66
CA ALA A 49 7.92 6.70 7.81
C ALA A 49 8.64 6.35 9.12
N GLN A 50 8.07 6.80 10.24
CA GLN A 50 8.52 6.47 11.59
C GLN A 50 8.58 4.95 11.80
N LEU A 51 9.63 4.48 12.49
CA LEU A 51 9.68 3.09 12.94
C LEU A 51 9.11 3.00 14.35
N ILE A 52 8.12 2.13 14.54
CA ILE A 52 7.49 1.86 15.84
C ILE A 52 7.85 0.44 16.26
N ASP A 53 8.39 0.29 17.47
CA ASP A 53 8.87 -0.98 18.04
C ASP A 53 9.90 -1.72 17.13
N ASN A 54 10.69 -0.98 16.36
CA ASN A 54 11.67 -1.48 15.39
C ASN A 54 11.08 -2.34 14.25
N TYR A 55 9.76 -2.30 14.05
CA TYR A 55 9.14 -2.93 12.89
C TYR A 55 9.21 -2.00 11.68
N LYS A 56 9.54 -2.57 10.53
CA LYS A 56 9.77 -1.84 9.29
C LYS A 56 8.96 -2.49 8.16
N PRO A 57 7.90 -1.84 7.66
CA PRO A 57 7.24 -2.26 6.43
C PRO A 57 8.18 -2.07 5.23
N ASP A 58 7.90 -2.74 4.13
CA ASP A 58 8.74 -2.64 2.93
C ASP A 58 8.58 -1.31 2.20
N THR A 59 7.41 -0.69 2.34
CA THR A 59 7.03 0.55 1.68
C THR A 59 6.26 1.49 2.62
N ALA A 60 6.30 2.78 2.31
CA ALA A 60 5.58 3.81 3.03
C ALA A 60 4.92 4.82 2.10
N TYR A 61 3.68 5.20 2.44
CA TYR A 61 3.13 6.49 2.07
C TYR A 61 3.38 7.45 3.23
N PHE A 62 4.25 8.43 3.03
CA PHE A 62 4.72 9.33 4.09
C PHE A 62 4.43 10.78 3.72
N ILE A 63 4.25 11.64 4.73
CA ILE A 63 3.96 13.06 4.51
C ILE A 63 5.22 13.75 3.98
N ASP A 64 5.15 14.30 2.77
CA ASP A 64 6.30 14.86 2.05
C ASP A 64 6.91 16.09 2.75
N ALA A 65 6.09 16.82 3.51
CA ALA A 65 6.50 17.99 4.27
C ALA A 65 7.23 17.68 5.58
N LEU A 66 7.20 16.43 6.06
CA LEU A 66 7.87 16.01 7.29
C LEU A 66 9.28 15.51 7.02
N GLN A 67 10.12 15.52 8.06
CA GLN A 67 11.42 14.89 8.00
C GLN A 67 11.26 13.39 7.75
N SER A 68 12.10 12.82 6.88
CA SER A 68 12.10 11.37 6.63
C SER A 68 12.26 10.60 7.94
N GLY A 69 11.40 9.61 8.16
CA GLY A 69 11.41 8.79 9.36
C GLY A 69 10.71 9.39 10.58
N SER A 70 10.02 10.53 10.46
CA SER A 70 9.31 11.15 11.60
C SER A 70 7.78 11.08 11.51
N GLY A 71 7.21 10.85 10.32
CA GLY A 71 5.76 10.85 10.10
C GLY A 71 5.13 9.44 10.12
N PRO A 72 3.79 9.34 10.25
CA PRO A 72 3.09 8.07 10.14
C PRO A 72 3.20 7.49 8.72
N ASN A 73 2.94 6.19 8.59
CA ASN A 73 2.76 5.53 7.31
C ASN A 73 1.27 5.46 6.95
N GLY A 74 0.81 6.24 5.98
CA GLY A 74 -0.61 6.33 5.62
C GLY A 74 -1.18 5.05 5.00
N ALA A 75 -0.32 4.20 4.41
CA ALA A 75 -0.71 2.86 3.96
C ALA A 75 0.50 1.93 3.87
N PRO A 76 0.92 1.28 4.98
CA PRO A 76 2.07 0.38 4.97
C PRO A 76 1.83 -0.79 4.02
N GLY A 77 2.90 -1.24 3.36
CA GLY A 77 2.83 -2.40 2.49
C GLY A 77 4.08 -3.25 2.50
N ASP A 78 3.87 -4.53 2.22
CA ASP A 78 4.90 -5.56 2.13
C ASP A 78 5.08 -6.04 0.68
N ILE A 79 6.32 -6.35 0.32
CA ILE A 79 6.72 -6.90 -0.97
C ILE A 79 7.14 -8.35 -0.74
N LYS A 80 6.42 -9.29 -1.35
CA LYS A 80 6.70 -10.73 -1.21
C LYS A 80 6.76 -11.41 -2.56
N PRO A 81 7.73 -12.30 -2.82
CA PRO A 81 7.62 -13.21 -3.95
C PRO A 81 6.32 -14.01 -3.92
N SER A 82 5.72 -14.21 -5.09
CA SER A 82 4.46 -14.95 -5.28
C SER A 82 4.47 -16.38 -4.74
N TRP A 83 5.64 -17.03 -4.76
CA TRP A 83 5.82 -18.36 -4.18
C TRP A 83 5.82 -18.35 -2.65
N LYS A 84 6.08 -17.20 -2.00
CA LYS A 84 5.89 -17.00 -0.56
C LYS A 84 4.50 -16.47 -0.23
N TRP A 85 3.92 -15.66 -1.12
CA TRP A 85 2.61 -15.07 -0.88
C TRP A 85 1.86 -14.80 -2.19
N SER A 86 0.68 -15.39 -2.33
CA SER A 86 -0.31 -15.04 -3.36
C SER A 86 -1.71 -15.38 -2.87
N THR A 87 -2.74 -14.81 -3.49
CA THR A 87 -4.15 -15.09 -3.19
C THR A 87 -4.52 -16.55 -3.40
N ALA A 88 -3.84 -17.25 -4.31
CA ALA A 88 -3.98 -18.69 -4.50
C ALA A 88 -3.66 -19.50 -3.22
N LEU A 89 -2.81 -18.97 -2.32
CA LEU A 89 -2.46 -19.62 -1.06
C LEU A 89 -3.61 -19.57 -0.03
N ALA A 90 -4.58 -18.67 -0.18
CA ALA A 90 -5.67 -18.48 0.77
C ALA A 90 -6.53 -19.75 0.96
N THR A 91 -6.70 -20.52 -0.11
CA THR A 91 -7.52 -21.74 -0.16
C THR A 91 -6.69 -22.99 -0.46
N HIS A 92 -5.35 -22.92 -0.36
CA HIS A 92 -4.47 -24.04 -0.65
C HIS A 92 -4.76 -25.23 0.27
N LEU A 93 -4.62 -26.47 -0.21
CA LEU A 93 -4.93 -27.67 0.58
C LEU A 93 -3.98 -27.85 1.77
N ASP A 94 -2.71 -27.46 1.58
CA ASP A 94 -1.68 -27.51 2.62
C ASP A 94 -1.87 -26.42 3.71
N PRO A 95 -2.14 -26.79 4.98
CA PRO A 95 -2.41 -25.82 6.05
C PRO A 95 -1.29 -24.81 6.37
N PRO A 96 0.02 -25.16 6.34
CA PRO A 96 1.11 -24.20 6.49
C PRO A 96 1.06 -23.07 5.47
N LEU A 97 0.78 -23.35 4.19
CA LEU A 97 0.68 -22.31 3.16
C LEU A 97 -0.48 -21.33 3.41
N ARG A 98 -1.62 -21.82 3.91
CA ARG A 98 -2.73 -20.95 4.34
C ARG A 98 -2.33 -20.09 5.55
N THR A 99 -1.49 -20.64 6.44
CA THR A 99 -0.97 -19.90 7.60
C THR A 99 -0.04 -18.79 7.16
N GLU A 100 0.91 -19.06 6.25
CA GLU A 100 1.82 -18.05 5.68
C GLU A 100 1.04 -16.92 4.98
N TYR A 101 -0.01 -17.27 4.22
CA TYR A 101 -0.90 -16.28 3.62
C TYR A 101 -1.49 -15.31 4.66
N ARG A 102 -2.02 -15.86 5.78
CA ARG A 102 -2.61 -15.07 6.87
C ARG A 102 -1.57 -14.32 7.68
N GLN A 103 -0.37 -14.88 7.85
CA GLN A 103 0.71 -14.24 8.60
C GLN A 103 1.15 -12.94 7.94
N ALA A 104 1.32 -12.91 6.62
CA ALA A 104 1.67 -11.67 5.92
C ALA A 104 0.57 -10.59 6.04
N LEU A 105 -0.71 -10.98 5.95
CA LEU A 105 -1.82 -10.05 6.19
C LEU A 105 -1.82 -9.51 7.62
N SER A 106 -1.63 -10.38 8.61
CA SER A 106 -1.53 -9.99 10.02
C SER A 106 -0.32 -9.08 10.29
N GLN A 107 0.79 -9.31 9.59
CA GLN A 107 1.99 -8.47 9.69
C GLN A 107 1.71 -7.04 9.20
N VAL A 108 1.15 -6.87 8.01
CA VAL A 108 0.81 -5.53 7.52
C VAL A 108 -0.27 -4.89 8.39
N ASN A 109 -1.27 -5.65 8.84
CA ASN A 109 -2.31 -5.16 9.74
C ASN A 109 -1.74 -4.65 11.08
N TYR A 110 -0.68 -5.29 11.60
CA TYR A 110 0.03 -4.81 12.76
C TYR A 110 0.67 -3.44 12.51
N TYR A 111 1.34 -3.25 11.36
CA TYR A 111 1.88 -1.93 10.96
C TYR A 111 0.77 -0.88 10.83
N MET A 112 -0.36 -1.25 10.23
CA MET A 112 -1.52 -0.36 10.12
C MET A 112 -2.07 0.05 11.49
N LYS A 113 -2.03 -0.84 12.49
CA LYS A 113 -2.41 -0.50 13.88
C LYS A 113 -1.43 0.48 14.50
N GLN A 114 -0.12 0.25 14.35
CA GLN A 114 0.92 1.12 14.89
C GLN A 114 0.81 2.55 14.33
N HIS A 115 0.50 2.67 13.04
CA HIS A 115 0.43 3.96 12.34
C HIS A 115 -0.97 4.58 12.28
N GLY A 116 -2.00 3.93 12.83
CA GLY A 116 -3.38 4.40 12.68
C GLY A 116 -3.93 4.31 11.24
N SER A 117 -3.19 3.70 10.32
CA SER A 117 -3.52 3.63 8.90
C SER A 117 -4.81 2.85 8.63
N ARG A 118 -5.60 3.37 7.69
CA ARG A 118 -6.84 2.74 7.20
C ARG A 118 -6.59 1.60 6.24
N TYR A 119 -5.58 1.77 5.39
CA TYR A 119 -5.30 0.89 4.26
C TYR A 119 -3.90 0.28 4.37
N GLY A 120 -3.75 -0.89 3.76
CA GLY A 120 -2.48 -1.56 3.62
C GLY A 120 -2.51 -2.44 2.38
N PHE A 121 -1.36 -2.96 1.99
CA PHE A 121 -1.29 -3.79 0.80
C PHE A 121 -0.16 -4.81 0.85
N ILE A 122 -0.27 -5.85 0.03
CA ILE A 122 0.83 -6.75 -0.29
C ILE A 122 1.00 -6.73 -1.82
N LEU A 123 2.24 -6.56 -2.26
CA LEU A 123 2.64 -6.57 -3.66
C LEU A 123 3.57 -7.75 -3.93
N SER A 124 3.23 -8.57 -4.92
CA SER A 124 4.07 -9.67 -5.38
C SER A 124 4.48 -9.51 -6.85
N ASP A 125 5.29 -10.44 -7.37
CA ASP A 125 5.57 -10.54 -8.81
C ASP A 125 4.37 -11.04 -9.64
N LEU A 126 3.25 -11.40 -9.01
CA LEU A 126 2.02 -11.78 -9.72
C LEU A 126 0.91 -10.73 -9.60
N GLU A 127 0.73 -10.13 -8.43
CA GLU A 127 -0.46 -9.35 -8.11
C GLU A 127 -0.24 -8.30 -7.02
N LEU A 128 -1.13 -7.32 -7.00
CA LEU A 128 -1.35 -6.39 -5.90
C LEU A 128 -2.66 -6.76 -5.19
N VAL A 129 -2.62 -6.82 -3.86
CA VAL A 129 -3.80 -6.94 -3.01
C VAL A 129 -3.82 -5.81 -2.01
N ILE A 130 -4.84 -4.96 -2.11
CA ILE A 130 -5.10 -3.86 -1.18
C ILE A 130 -6.17 -4.33 -0.19
N PHE A 131 -6.06 -3.92 1.06
CA PHE A 131 -7.05 -4.17 2.09
C PHE A 131 -7.24 -2.95 2.97
N ARG A 132 -8.44 -2.87 3.56
CA ARG A 132 -8.75 -1.90 4.61
C ARG A 132 -8.99 -2.58 5.94
N ARG A 133 -8.61 -1.91 7.02
CA ARG A 133 -9.05 -2.30 8.36
C ARG A 133 -10.53 -2.02 8.51
N VAL A 134 -11.23 -2.99 9.11
CA VAL A 134 -12.64 -2.86 9.47
C VAL A 134 -12.78 -2.42 10.92
N ASP A 135 -11.85 -2.84 11.78
CA ASP A 135 -11.87 -2.55 13.22
C ASP A 135 -10.46 -2.64 13.87
N ASN A 136 -10.42 -2.50 15.20
CA ASN A 136 -9.23 -2.71 16.03
C ASN A 136 -8.96 -4.17 16.40
N ASN A 137 -9.88 -5.10 16.11
CA ASN A 137 -9.75 -6.52 16.42
C ASN A 137 -8.93 -7.28 15.37
N GLY A 138 -8.57 -6.61 14.27
CA GLY A 138 -7.72 -7.14 13.22
C GLY A 138 -8.50 -7.68 12.02
N ASN A 139 -9.79 -7.40 11.93
CA ASN A 139 -10.58 -7.74 10.76
C ASN A 139 -10.17 -6.86 9.57
N LEU A 140 -9.94 -7.51 8.43
CA LEU A 140 -9.57 -6.86 7.18
C LEU A 140 -10.63 -7.13 6.11
N GLN A 141 -10.97 -6.10 5.32
CA GLN A 141 -11.68 -6.28 4.07
C GLN A 141 -10.68 -6.17 2.91
N LEU A 142 -10.56 -7.24 2.13
CA LEU A 142 -9.65 -7.32 0.99
C LEU A 142 -10.37 -6.91 -0.30
N ALA A 143 -9.71 -6.11 -1.12
CA ALA A 143 -10.12 -5.89 -2.50
C ALA A 143 -9.75 -7.11 -3.37
N PRO A 144 -10.44 -7.32 -4.51
CA PRO A 144 -10.01 -8.32 -5.49
C PRO A 144 -8.57 -8.09 -5.94
N ALA A 145 -7.82 -9.17 -6.13
CA ALA A 145 -6.45 -9.08 -6.61
C ALA A 145 -6.36 -8.41 -7.99
N ILE A 146 -5.30 -7.62 -8.14
CA ILE A 146 -4.98 -6.91 -9.39
C ILE A 146 -3.70 -7.54 -9.95
N PRO A 147 -3.80 -8.41 -10.97
CA PRO A 147 -2.62 -9.02 -11.57
C PRO A 147 -1.85 -7.99 -12.40
N TRP A 148 -0.53 -8.16 -12.50
CA TRP A 148 0.32 -7.28 -13.34
C TRP A 148 -0.07 -7.30 -14.82
N THR A 149 -0.68 -8.38 -15.29
CA THR A 149 -1.14 -8.54 -16.67
C THR A 149 -2.48 -7.85 -16.95
N ARG A 150 -3.14 -7.26 -15.93
CA ARG A 150 -4.40 -6.53 -16.14
C ARG A 150 -4.13 -5.23 -16.91
N GLY A 151 -4.84 -5.08 -18.01
CA GLY A 151 -4.97 -3.84 -18.79
C GLY A 151 -6.43 -3.64 -19.17
N GLY A 152 -6.83 -2.40 -19.45
CA GLY A 152 -8.17 -2.05 -19.90
C GLY A 152 -8.12 -1.25 -21.19
N THR A 153 -9.28 -1.07 -21.82
CA THR A 153 -9.47 -0.17 -22.95
C THR A 153 -10.23 1.08 -22.50
N GLU A 154 -10.49 2.02 -23.40
CA GLU A 154 -11.33 3.18 -23.08
C GLU A 154 -12.79 2.77 -22.83
N GLU A 155 -13.27 1.75 -23.54
CA GLU A 155 -14.63 1.22 -23.41
C GLU A 155 -14.78 0.31 -22.17
N GLU A 156 -13.72 -0.43 -21.81
CA GLU A 156 -13.68 -1.30 -20.65
C GLU A 156 -12.46 -0.97 -19.77
N PRO A 157 -12.51 0.14 -19.01
CA PRO A 157 -11.40 0.54 -18.17
C PRO A 157 -11.20 -0.45 -17.03
N GLN A 158 -9.95 -0.82 -16.80
CA GLN A 158 -9.56 -1.79 -15.77
C GLN A 158 -8.51 -1.17 -14.85
N LEU A 159 -8.66 -1.40 -13.54
CA LEU A 159 -7.71 -0.91 -12.55
C LEU A 159 -6.39 -1.69 -12.66
N THR A 160 -5.31 -1.01 -13.06
CA THR A 160 -3.95 -1.58 -13.14
C THR A 160 -3.20 -1.41 -11.83
N VAL A 161 -2.10 -2.15 -11.63
CA VAL A 161 -1.29 -2.08 -10.39
C VAL A 161 -0.79 -0.66 -10.10
N LEU A 162 -0.26 0.04 -11.11
CA LEU A 162 0.25 1.40 -10.92
C LEU A 162 -0.87 2.41 -10.62
N LEU A 163 -2.01 2.27 -11.29
CA LEU A 163 -3.17 3.14 -11.04
C LEU A 163 -3.75 2.90 -9.64
N ALA A 164 -3.80 1.63 -9.19
CA ALA A 164 -4.26 1.25 -7.86
C ALA A 164 -3.35 1.79 -6.75
N LEU A 165 -2.02 1.69 -6.91
CA LEU A 165 -1.07 2.25 -5.94
C LEU A 165 -1.17 3.79 -5.88
N TRP A 166 -1.27 4.46 -7.02
CA TRP A 166 -1.50 5.90 -7.02
C TRP A 166 -2.82 6.25 -6.30
N TYR A 167 -3.91 5.55 -6.61
CA TYR A 167 -5.21 5.81 -5.99
C TYR A 167 -5.20 5.52 -4.49
N LEU A 168 -4.49 4.47 -4.06
CA LEU A 168 -4.24 4.20 -2.65
C LEU A 168 -3.50 5.35 -1.96
N GLY A 169 -2.51 5.95 -2.63
CA GLY A 169 -1.84 7.15 -2.12
C GLY A 169 -2.78 8.35 -1.98
N MET A 170 -3.72 8.53 -2.92
CA MET A 170 -4.75 9.56 -2.82
C MET A 170 -5.70 9.30 -1.64
N LEU A 171 -6.07 8.04 -1.36
CA LEU A 171 -6.90 7.67 -0.20
C LEU A 171 -6.14 7.79 1.14
N ALA A 172 -4.85 7.47 1.13
CA ALA A 172 -3.96 7.62 2.29
C ALA A 172 -3.73 9.09 2.63
N ALA A 173 -3.86 10.00 1.67
CA ALA A 173 -3.72 11.44 1.86
C ALA A 173 -4.93 12.13 2.49
N GLN A 174 -6.08 11.47 2.65
CA GLN A 174 -7.28 12.08 3.22
C GLN A 174 -7.16 12.23 4.74
N ASP A 175 -7.31 13.45 5.26
CA ASP A 175 -7.12 13.77 6.68
C ASP A 175 -8.13 13.01 7.57
N GLU A 176 -9.38 12.94 7.09
CA GLU A 176 -10.47 12.21 7.73
C GLU A 176 -10.93 11.05 6.84
N GLY A 177 -11.04 9.87 7.44
CA GLY A 177 -11.69 8.72 6.82
C GLY A 177 -13.16 8.60 7.23
N PRO A 178 -14.00 7.89 6.45
CA PRO A 178 -15.43 7.73 6.75
C PRO A 178 -15.73 7.07 8.10
N ASP A 179 -14.74 6.42 8.73
CA ASP A 179 -14.91 5.61 9.95
C ASP A 179 -14.09 6.14 11.16
N GLY A 180 -13.71 7.43 11.17
CA GLY A 180 -13.03 8.06 12.33
C GLY A 180 -11.55 7.71 12.51
N TRP A 181 -10.92 7.10 11.49
CA TRP A 181 -9.47 6.88 11.45
C TRP A 181 -8.77 8.09 10.85
N HIS A 182 -7.74 8.57 11.55
CA HIS A 182 -6.93 9.70 11.12
C HIS A 182 -5.75 9.27 10.25
N LEU A 183 -5.23 10.24 9.51
CA LEU A 183 -3.91 10.20 8.87
C LEU A 183 -2.80 10.26 9.93
#